data_AF-A0AAN6J3I1-F1
#
_entry.id   AF-A0AAN6J3I1-F1
#
_cell.length_a   1.000
_cell.length_b   1.000
_cell.length_c   1.000
_cell.angle_alpha   90.00
_cell.angle_beta   90.00
_cell.angle_gamma   90.00
#
_symmetry.space_group_name_H-M   'P 1'
#
loop_
_entity.id
_entity.type
_entity.pdbx_description
1 polymer ?
#
loop_
_entity_poly.entity_id
_entity_poly.type
_entity_poly.pdbx_seq_one_letter_code
_entity_poly.pdbx_strand_id
1 'polypeptide(L)'
;MVSQEPARAWSPHSLIHTRRGIFITGTSILGGGVKAPRIRTKNLLSIVFCEVVAIYGVITSIILSSKVSAINGDALHSGNNYFAAFAIFWSGVLVGMCNLVCGISVGINGSSAALADAADPSLFVKILIIEIFSSVLGLFGLIIGLLLSSAAGDFSAIS
;
A
#
# COMPACT_ATOMS: atom_id res chain seq x y z
N MET A 1 35.53 -1.15 0.60
CA MET A 1 34.73 -1.89 1.61
C MET A 1 33.27 -1.52 1.39
N VAL A 2 32.50 -2.53 1.00
CA VAL A 2 31.11 -2.49 0.54
C VAL A 2 30.17 -2.17 1.70
N SER A 3 29.37 -1.09 1.60
CA SER A 3 28.21 -0.85 2.46
C SER A 3 27.21 0.08 1.76
N GLN A 4 26.63 -0.38 0.66
CA GLN A 4 25.39 0.17 0.11
C GLN A 4 24.51 -0.98 -0.38
N GLU A 5 23.79 -1.60 0.54
CA GLU A 5 22.60 -2.39 0.21
C GLU A 5 21.39 -1.83 0.97
N PRO A 6 20.88 -0.62 0.66
CA PRO A 6 19.62 -0.15 1.24
C PRO A 6 18.38 -0.90 0.67
N ALA A 7 18.55 -1.78 -0.31
CA ALA A 7 17.44 -2.44 -1.02
C ALA A 7 16.83 -3.67 -0.29
N ARG A 8 17.41 -4.15 0.83
CA ARG A 8 16.93 -5.36 1.54
C ARG A 8 16.02 -5.10 2.74
N ALA A 9 15.75 -3.85 3.11
CA ALA A 9 14.88 -3.51 4.25
C ALA A 9 13.43 -3.19 3.84
N TRP A 10 12.97 -3.78 2.73
CA TRP A 10 11.59 -3.67 2.30
C TRP A 10 10.67 -4.38 3.30
N SER A 11 9.92 -3.60 4.08
CA SER A 11 8.97 -4.07 5.08
C SER A 11 8.16 -5.28 4.57
N PRO A 12 8.41 -6.50 5.08
CA PRO A 12 7.74 -7.71 4.58
C PRO A 12 6.21 -7.68 4.83
N HIS A 13 5.72 -6.78 5.69
CA HIS A 13 4.33 -6.70 6.09
C HIS A 13 3.39 -6.10 5.04
N SER A 14 3.85 -5.17 4.20
CA SER A 14 3.01 -4.62 3.11
C SER A 14 2.93 -5.59 1.93
N LEU A 15 4.04 -6.24 1.55
CA LEU A 15 4.07 -7.20 0.44
C LEU A 15 3.32 -8.51 0.70
N ILE A 16 3.37 -9.03 1.94
CA ILE A 16 2.79 -10.35 2.26
C ILE A 16 1.26 -10.34 2.10
N HIS A 17 0.62 -9.18 2.25
CA HIS A 17 -0.84 -9.06 2.16
C HIS A 17 -1.33 -8.63 0.77
N THR A 18 -0.56 -7.80 0.03
CA THR A 18 -0.78 -7.60 -1.41
C THR A 18 -0.72 -8.94 -2.15
N ARG A 19 0.24 -9.81 -1.81
CA ARG A 19 0.30 -11.19 -2.34
C ARG A 19 -0.96 -12.00 -2.04
N ARG A 20 -1.60 -11.79 -0.88
CA ARG A 20 -2.82 -12.51 -0.50
C ARG A 20 -4.04 -12.01 -1.28
N GLY A 21 -4.13 -10.69 -1.52
CA GLY A 21 -5.13 -10.10 -2.41
C GLY A 21 -5.00 -10.62 -3.85
N ILE A 22 -3.78 -10.62 -4.40
CA ILE A 22 -3.49 -11.16 -5.74
C ILE A 22 -3.81 -12.66 -5.82
N PHE A 23 -3.48 -13.44 -4.79
CA PHE A 23 -3.77 -14.88 -4.77
C PHE A 23 -5.28 -15.17 -4.74
N ILE A 24 -6.06 -14.40 -3.95
CA ILE A 24 -7.51 -14.56 -3.88
C ILE A 24 -8.17 -14.20 -5.22
N THR A 25 -7.81 -13.07 -5.83
CA THR A 25 -8.34 -12.69 -7.16
C THR A 25 -7.86 -13.65 -8.26
N GLY A 26 -6.59 -14.04 -8.24
CA GLY A 26 -5.97 -14.89 -9.26
C GLY A 26 -6.55 -16.30 -9.30
N THR A 27 -6.80 -16.92 -8.14
CA THR A 27 -7.45 -18.24 -8.07
C THR A 27 -8.89 -18.21 -8.62
N SER A 28 -9.63 -17.14 -8.36
CA SER A 28 -10.99 -16.94 -8.90
C SER A 28 -11.02 -16.67 -10.41
N ILE A 29 -10.08 -15.90 -10.95
CA ILE A 29 -9.95 -15.68 -12.40
C ILE A 29 -9.59 -16.99 -13.12
N LEU A 30 -8.69 -17.80 -12.55
CA LEU A 30 -8.33 -19.10 -13.12
C LEU A 30 -9.51 -20.08 -13.05
N GLY A 31 -10.26 -20.11 -11.93
CA GLY A 31 -11.44 -20.96 -11.75
C GLY A 31 -12.58 -20.64 -12.71
N GLY A 32 -12.93 -19.36 -12.86
CA GLY A 32 -13.97 -18.93 -13.83
C GLY A 32 -13.49 -19.00 -15.29
N GLY A 33 -12.19 -18.85 -15.51
CA GLY A 33 -11.58 -18.76 -16.84
C GLY A 33 -11.55 -20.08 -17.62
N VAL A 34 -11.72 -21.22 -16.93
CA VAL A 34 -11.83 -22.54 -17.58
C VAL A 34 -13.09 -22.64 -18.43
N LYS A 35 -14.21 -22.11 -17.94
CA LYS A 35 -15.51 -22.16 -18.64
C LYS A 35 -15.74 -20.93 -19.52
N ALA A 36 -15.19 -19.77 -19.15
CA ALA A 36 -15.34 -18.53 -19.89
C ALA A 36 -13.98 -17.79 -20.04
N PRO A 37 -13.16 -18.09 -21.05
CA PRO A 37 -11.80 -17.52 -21.18
C PRO A 37 -11.77 -16.01 -21.43
N ARG A 38 -12.91 -15.41 -21.82
CA ARG A 38 -13.08 -13.97 -22.03
C ARG A 38 -12.94 -13.12 -20.76
N ILE A 39 -13.05 -13.72 -19.58
CA ILE A 39 -12.96 -12.99 -18.29
C ILE A 39 -11.52 -12.64 -17.90
N ARG A 40 -10.52 -13.34 -18.47
CA ARG A 40 -9.10 -13.19 -18.07
C ARG A 40 -8.54 -11.80 -18.36
N THR A 41 -8.91 -11.20 -19.49
CA THR A 41 -8.39 -9.90 -19.91
C THR A 41 -9.09 -8.71 -19.25
N LYS A 42 -10.38 -8.86 -18.90
CA LYS A 42 -11.16 -7.79 -18.25
C LYS A 42 -10.86 -7.68 -16.75
N ASN A 43 -10.77 -8.82 -16.07
CA ASN A 43 -10.53 -8.84 -14.62
C ASN A 43 -9.06 -8.64 -14.22
N LEU A 44 -8.14 -8.52 -15.19
CA LEU A 44 -6.75 -8.11 -14.95
C LEU A 44 -6.65 -6.72 -14.31
N LEU A 45 -7.63 -5.85 -14.54
CA LEU A 45 -7.71 -4.53 -13.92
C LEU A 45 -7.72 -4.60 -12.39
N SER A 46 -8.35 -5.63 -11.82
CA SER A 46 -8.40 -5.84 -10.37
C SER A 46 -7.02 -6.13 -9.76
N ILE A 47 -6.20 -6.90 -10.48
CA ILE A 47 -4.82 -7.19 -10.09
C ILE A 47 -3.98 -5.89 -10.13
N VAL A 48 -4.18 -5.06 -11.15
CA VAL A 48 -3.48 -3.76 -11.26
C VAL A 48 -3.81 -2.83 -10.09
N PHE A 49 -5.08 -2.76 -9.66
CA PHE A 49 -5.43 -1.95 -8.48
C PHE A 49 -4.77 -2.46 -7.20
N CYS A 50 -4.62 -3.78 -7.03
CA CYS A 50 -3.89 -4.36 -5.90
C CYS A 50 -2.39 -3.99 -5.94
N GLU A 51 -1.77 -3.97 -7.13
CA GLU A 51 -0.37 -3.56 -7.33
C GLU A 51 -0.14 -2.07 -7.05
N VAL A 52 -1.05 -1.20 -7.49
CA VAL A 52 -0.94 0.25 -7.28
C VAL A 52 -0.92 0.59 -5.78
N VAL A 53 -1.70 -0.12 -4.95
CA VAL A 53 -1.69 0.04 -3.49
C VAL A 53 -0.33 -0.34 -2.87
N ALA A 54 0.37 -1.33 -3.44
CA ALA A 54 1.73 -1.67 -3.01
C ALA A 54 2.73 -0.56 -3.38
N ILE A 55 2.61 0.02 -4.58
CA ILE A 55 3.43 1.16 -5.01
C ILE A 55 3.26 2.36 -4.09
N TYR A 56 2.05 2.62 -3.59
CA TYR A 56 1.84 3.67 -2.57
C TYR A 56 2.64 3.41 -1.30
N GLY A 57 2.73 2.16 -0.83
CA GLY A 57 3.60 1.78 0.29
C GLY A 57 5.09 1.96 -0.02
N VAL A 58 5.52 1.70 -1.26
CA VAL A 58 6.91 1.93 -1.74
C VAL A 58 7.26 3.40 -1.58
N ILE A 59 6.43 4.25 -2.18
CA ILE A 59 6.68 5.67 -2.29
C ILE A 59 6.75 6.29 -0.89
N THR A 60 5.81 5.95 -0.01
CA THR A 60 5.81 6.45 1.38
C THR A 60 7.08 6.02 2.13
N SER A 61 7.55 4.79 1.95
CA SER A 61 8.80 4.32 2.58
C SER A 61 10.02 5.12 2.13
N ILE A 62 10.10 5.47 0.83
CA ILE A 62 11.18 6.30 0.29
C ILE A 62 11.12 7.72 0.86
N ILE A 63 9.93 8.31 0.94
CA ILE A 63 9.74 9.68 1.47
C ILE A 63 10.08 9.75 2.97
N LEU A 64 9.67 8.75 3.77
CA LEU A 64 10.02 8.70 5.19
C LEU A 64 11.53 8.53 5.37
N SER A 65 12.19 7.73 4.52
CA SER A 65 13.63 7.53 4.57
C SER A 65 14.43 8.80 4.26
N SER A 66 13.91 9.71 3.43
CA SER A 66 14.61 10.97 3.12
C SER A 66 14.52 12.01 4.23
N LYS A 67 13.58 11.85 5.17
CA LYS A 67 13.42 12.72 6.34
C LYS A 67 14.28 12.31 7.54
N VAL A 68 14.79 11.08 7.56
CA VAL A 68 15.67 10.59 8.63
C VAL A 68 17.09 11.08 8.39
N SER A 69 17.54 12.02 9.22
CA SER A 69 18.93 12.53 9.22
C SER A 69 19.70 12.00 10.43
N ALA A 70 20.98 11.68 10.25
CA ALA A 70 21.84 11.26 11.36
C ALA A 70 22.14 12.45 12.28
N ILE A 71 21.73 12.35 13.55
CA ILE A 71 21.97 13.35 14.59
C ILE A 71 23.02 12.80 15.56
N ASN A 72 24.08 13.55 15.82
CA ASN A 72 25.14 13.20 16.78
C ASN A 72 25.15 14.22 17.94
N GLY A 73 25.29 13.73 19.18
CA GLY A 73 25.46 14.56 20.39
C GLY A 73 24.18 14.87 21.18
N ASP A 74 24.33 15.62 22.28
CA ASP A 74 23.33 15.97 23.32
C ASP A 74 21.99 16.52 22.78
N ALA A 75 21.89 16.91 21.50
CA ALA A 75 20.63 17.24 20.83
C ALA A 75 19.66 16.06 20.64
N LEU A 76 20.12 14.80 20.81
CA LEU A 76 19.23 13.63 20.76
C LEU A 76 18.07 13.72 21.77
N HIS A 77 18.27 14.44 22.88
CA HIS A 77 17.32 14.52 23.99
C HIS A 77 16.45 15.79 23.98
N SER A 78 16.33 16.49 22.85
CA SER A 78 15.38 17.60 22.71
C SER A 78 13.95 17.08 22.50
N GLY A 79 12.97 17.65 23.21
CA GLY A 79 11.56 17.26 23.10
C GLY A 79 11.00 17.34 21.66
N ASN A 80 11.55 18.23 20.84
CA ASN A 80 11.18 18.36 19.43
C ASN A 80 11.63 17.15 18.59
N ASN A 81 12.81 16.59 18.88
CA ASN A 81 13.35 15.43 18.16
C ASN A 81 12.59 14.14 18.51
N TYR A 82 12.14 14.00 19.77
CA TYR A 82 11.24 12.90 20.15
C TYR A 82 9.89 12.99 19.44
N PHE A 83 9.28 14.17 19.37
CA PHE A 83 8.01 14.37 18.65
C PHE A 83 8.16 14.03 17.16
N ALA A 84 9.22 14.50 16.51
CA ALA A 84 9.50 14.20 15.10
C ALA A 84 9.68 12.68 14.86
N ALA A 85 10.43 11.99 15.72
CA ALA A 85 10.66 10.55 15.62
C ALA A 85 9.35 9.75 15.78
N PHE A 86 8.51 10.08 16.78
CA PHE A 86 7.22 9.43 16.97
C PHE A 86 6.23 9.73 15.83
N ALA A 87 6.22 10.96 15.31
CA ALA A 87 5.36 11.35 14.19
C ALA A 87 5.70 10.57 12.90
N ILE A 88 6.99 10.43 12.58
CA ILE A 88 7.48 9.65 11.44
C ILE A 88 7.16 8.15 11.62
N PHE A 89 7.36 7.60 12.82
CA PHE A 89 7.04 6.21 13.13
C PHE A 89 5.54 5.91 12.94
N TRP A 90 4.67 6.71 13.57
CA TRP A 90 3.23 6.51 13.48
C TRP A 90 2.68 6.80 12.08
N SER A 91 3.28 7.75 11.34
CA SER A 91 2.96 7.99 9.92
C SER A 91 3.20 6.73 9.08
N GLY A 92 4.37 6.10 9.21
CA GLY A 92 4.70 4.87 8.48
C GLY A 92 3.77 3.71 8.82
N VAL A 93 3.46 3.53 10.12
CA VAL A 93 2.55 2.48 10.59
C VAL A 93 1.12 2.69 10.07
N LEU A 94 0.60 3.92 10.11
CA LEU A 94 -0.74 4.25 9.65
C LEU A 94 -0.90 3.98 8.15
N VAL A 95 0.02 4.47 7.32
CA VAL A 95 -0.04 4.26 5.86
C VAL A 95 0.10 2.77 5.52
N GLY A 96 1.01 2.07 6.18
CA GLY A 96 1.22 0.64 5.99
C GLY A 96 -0.04 -0.19 6.31
N MET A 97 -0.70 0.11 7.43
CA MET A 97 -1.94 -0.58 7.84
C MET A 97 -3.13 -0.24 6.95
N CYS A 98 -3.28 1.02 6.53
CA CYS A 98 -4.33 1.42 5.58
C CYS A 98 -4.17 0.72 4.22
N ASN A 99 -2.96 0.69 3.67
CA ASN A 99 -2.68 0.03 2.39
C ASN A 99 -2.86 -1.50 2.48
N LEU A 100 -2.55 -2.09 3.64
CA LEU A 100 -2.79 -3.51 3.91
C LEU A 100 -4.28 -3.86 3.90
N VAL A 101 -5.11 -3.11 4.63
CA VAL A 101 -6.56 -3.34 4.68
C VAL A 101 -7.22 -3.09 3.32
N CYS A 102 -6.79 -2.02 2.64
CA CYS A 102 -7.25 -1.68 1.30
C CYS A 102 -6.95 -2.82 0.30
N GLY A 103 -5.73 -3.35 0.28
CA GLY A 103 -5.34 -4.44 -0.63
C GLY A 103 -6.15 -5.73 -0.42
N ILE A 104 -6.52 -6.05 0.83
CA ILE A 104 -7.38 -7.20 1.13
C ILE A 104 -8.81 -6.95 0.63
N SER A 105 -9.37 -5.77 0.92
CA SER A 105 -10.71 -5.38 0.49
C SER A 105 -10.83 -5.40 -1.04
N VAL A 106 -9.86 -4.82 -1.76
CA VAL A 106 -9.79 -4.87 -3.24
C VAL A 106 -9.70 -6.31 -3.75
N GLY A 107 -8.87 -7.17 -3.15
CA GLY A 107 -8.75 -8.58 -3.57
C GLY A 107 -10.04 -9.39 -3.39
N ILE A 108 -10.80 -9.15 -2.32
CA ILE A 108 -12.10 -9.80 -2.11
C ILE A 108 -13.11 -9.32 -3.17
N ASN A 109 -13.15 -8.01 -3.44
CA ASN A 109 -14.01 -7.43 -4.48
C ASN A 109 -13.63 -7.89 -5.89
N GLY A 110 -12.34 -8.07 -6.17
CA GLY A 110 -11.84 -8.62 -7.43
C GLY A 110 -12.25 -10.06 -7.67
N SER A 111 -12.21 -10.88 -6.62
CA SER A 111 -12.68 -12.27 -6.65
C SER A 111 -14.18 -12.36 -6.93
N SER A 112 -15.00 -11.52 -6.28
CA SER A 112 -16.44 -11.46 -6.55
C SER A 112 -16.74 -10.93 -7.96
N ALA A 113 -15.95 -9.98 -8.48
CA ALA A 113 -16.03 -9.51 -9.85
C ALA A 113 -15.73 -10.63 -10.86
N ALA A 114 -14.73 -11.48 -10.60
CA ALA A 114 -14.36 -12.58 -11.49
C ALA A 114 -15.45 -13.65 -11.58
N LEU A 115 -16.06 -14.00 -10.44
CA LEU A 115 -17.16 -14.95 -10.38
C LEU A 115 -18.43 -14.40 -11.04
N ALA A 116 -18.74 -13.11 -10.82
CA ALA A 116 -19.90 -12.47 -11.42
C ALA A 116 -19.77 -12.27 -12.93
N ASP A 117 -18.59 -11.90 -13.45
CA ASP A 117 -18.33 -11.77 -14.90
C ASP A 117 -18.37 -13.13 -15.60
N ALA A 118 -18.01 -14.22 -14.89
CA ALA A 118 -18.17 -15.57 -15.40
C ALA A 118 -19.64 -16.00 -15.53
N ALA A 119 -20.54 -15.46 -14.70
CA ALA A 119 -21.98 -15.68 -14.80
C ALA A 119 -22.62 -14.78 -15.87
N ASP A 120 -22.45 -13.46 -15.76
CA ASP A 120 -22.98 -12.47 -16.68
C ASP A 120 -22.02 -11.29 -16.91
N PRO A 121 -21.60 -11.02 -18.16
CA PRO A 121 -20.58 -10.02 -18.45
C PRO A 121 -21.06 -8.56 -18.30
N SER A 122 -22.36 -8.32 -18.15
CA SER A 122 -22.93 -6.99 -17.93
C SER A 122 -22.74 -6.49 -16.50
N LEU A 123 -22.39 -7.37 -15.56
CA LEU A 123 -22.20 -7.04 -14.14
C LEU A 123 -20.80 -6.51 -13.82
N PHE A 124 -19.80 -6.76 -14.69
CA PHE A 124 -18.41 -6.39 -14.46
C PHE A 124 -18.22 -4.90 -14.11
N VAL A 125 -18.82 -4.01 -14.91
CA VAL A 125 -18.68 -2.54 -14.71
C VAL A 125 -19.29 -2.08 -13.38
N LYS A 126 -20.37 -2.74 -12.92
CA LYS A 126 -21.04 -2.40 -11.66
C LYS A 126 -20.16 -2.74 -10.44
N ILE A 127 -19.44 -3.86 -10.51
CA ILE A 127 -18.56 -4.33 -9.43
C ILE A 127 -17.25 -3.53 -9.42
N LEU A 128 -16.76 -3.14 -10.59
CA LEU A 128 -15.57 -2.30 -10.76
C LEU A 128 -15.69 -0.95 -10.02
N ILE A 129 -16.89 -0.36 -9.97
CA ILE A 129 -17.12 0.89 -9.21
C ILE A 129 -16.83 0.69 -7.72
N ILE A 130 -17.27 -0.43 -7.14
CA ILE A 130 -17.05 -0.76 -5.72
C ILE A 130 -15.56 -1.00 -5.46
N GLU A 131 -14.86 -1.57 -6.43
CA GLU A 131 -13.42 -1.79 -6.38
C GLU A 131 -12.62 -0.48 -6.34
N ILE A 132 -13.04 0.54 -7.11
CA ILE A 132 -12.43 1.87 -7.07
C ILE A 132 -12.66 2.53 -5.70
N PHE A 133 -13.88 2.46 -5.14
CA PHE A 133 -14.12 3.01 -3.80
C PHE A 133 -13.27 2.35 -2.72
N SER A 134 -13.02 1.04 -2.86
CA SER A 134 -12.11 0.29 -1.97
C SER A 134 -10.67 0.79 -2.08
N SER A 135 -10.19 1.11 -3.28
CA SER A 135 -8.80 1.58 -3.49
C SER A 135 -8.56 3.01 -2.99
N VAL A 136 -9.60 3.86 -3.00
CA VAL A 136 -9.53 5.24 -2.48
C VAL A 136 -9.23 5.27 -0.97
N LEU A 137 -9.58 4.22 -0.21
CA LEU A 137 -9.24 4.11 1.22
C LEU A 137 -7.72 4.09 1.46
N GLY A 138 -6.95 3.44 0.57
CA GLY A 138 -5.48 3.44 0.63
C GLY A 138 -4.90 4.83 0.33
N LEU A 139 -5.52 5.55 -0.62
CA LEU A 139 -5.13 6.92 -0.97
C LEU A 139 -5.35 7.88 0.21
N PHE A 140 -6.48 7.78 0.91
CA PHE A 140 -6.71 8.57 2.13
C PHE A 140 -5.66 8.28 3.21
N GLY A 141 -5.30 7.01 3.41
CA GLY A 141 -4.23 6.64 4.34
C GLY A 141 -2.91 7.32 3.99
N LEU A 142 -2.52 7.32 2.71
CA LEU A 142 -1.30 7.97 2.23
C LEU A 142 -1.32 9.49 2.46
N ILE A 143 -2.43 10.18 2.17
CA ILE A 143 -2.55 11.62 2.42
C ILE A 143 -2.34 11.94 3.90
N ILE A 144 -3.03 11.22 4.78
CA ILE A 144 -2.95 11.44 6.24
C ILE A 144 -1.53 11.17 6.75
N GLY A 145 -0.87 10.12 6.26
CA GLY A 145 0.51 9.82 6.62
C GLY A 145 1.49 10.92 6.19
N LEU A 146 1.35 11.45 4.98
CA LEU A 146 2.19 12.55 4.50
C LEU A 146 1.97 13.83 5.31
N LEU A 147 0.73 14.14 5.67
CA LEU A 147 0.42 15.30 6.52
C LEU A 147 1.06 15.15 7.91
N LEU A 148 0.95 13.96 8.52
CA LEU A 148 1.58 13.67 9.81
C LEU A 148 3.11 13.77 9.76
N SER A 149 3.72 13.27 8.68
CA SER A 149 5.17 13.37 8.47
C SER A 149 5.64 14.78 8.10
N SER A 150 4.74 15.64 7.59
CA SER A 150 5.04 17.05 7.32
C SER A 150 4.94 17.92 8.56
N ALA A 151 4.14 17.50 9.56
CA ALA A 151 4.07 18.14 10.86
C ALA A 151 5.28 17.80 11.76
N ALA A 152 6.00 16.72 11.46
CA ALA A 152 7.31 16.43 12.04
C ALA A 152 8.31 17.47 11.51
N GLY A 153 8.68 18.44 12.35
CA GLY A 153 9.72 19.42 12.01
C GLY A 153 11.06 18.75 11.69
N ASP A 154 11.92 19.44 10.95
CA ASP A 154 13.23 18.90 10.60
C ASP A 154 14.05 18.61 11.86
N PHE A 155 14.77 17.49 11.85
CA PHE A 155 15.68 17.14 12.93
C PHE A 155 16.69 18.29 13.10
N SER A 156 16.68 18.92 14.27
CA SER A 156 17.59 20.01 14.58
C SER A 156 19.00 19.43 14.69
N ALA A 157 19.75 19.50 13.59
CA ALA A 157 21.18 19.30 13.58
C ALA A 157 21.82 20.53 14.22
N ILE A 158 22.59 20.34 15.29
CA ILE A 158 23.42 21.40 15.86
C ILE A 158 24.49 21.73 14.81
N SER A 159 24.44 22.95 14.26
CA SER A 159 25.65 23.66 13.82
C SER A 159 26.37 24.23 15.03
#